data_AF-A0A0C2RM01-F1
#
_entry.id   AF-A0A0C2RM01-F1
#
_cell.length_a   1.000
_cell.length_b   1.000
_cell.length_c   1.000
_cell.angle_alpha   90.00
_cell.angle_beta   90.00
_cell.angle_gamma   90.00
#
_symmetry.space_group_name_H-M   'P 1'
#
loop_
_entity.id
_entity.type
_entity.pdbx_description
1 polymer ?
#
loop_
_entity_poly.entity_id
_entity_poly.type
_entity_poly.pdbx_seq_one_letter_code
_entity_poly.pdbx_strand_id
1 'polypeptide(L)'
;MNNSFILTWDHFDECRNTIKQILWMYHDMTRMYGGFGHNIDFEPIDYKRFLFTEVDEGSISLHAKEAEILRQGALSALGCDVVNLLDEAQRRAEVYDFINSALASSLLHNRPFDQEVLSAMKRALDEQADNGWESMPDGARLVVKLAEVYDCYVLGYYEQRMNEMKL
;
A
#
# COMPACT_ATOMS: atom_id res chain seq x y z
N MET A 1 -10.20 -12.65 7.35
CA MET A 1 -10.87 -11.84 6.30
C MET A 1 -10.77 -12.62 5.00
N ASN A 2 -11.88 -13.04 4.40
CA ASN A 2 -11.90 -13.88 3.19
C ASN A 2 -12.50 -13.18 1.96
N ASN A 3 -12.75 -11.87 2.02
CA ASN A 3 -13.38 -11.17 0.90
C ASN A 3 -12.34 -10.31 0.18
N SER A 4 -11.90 -10.80 -0.99
CA SER A 4 -11.30 -9.96 -2.02
C SER A 4 -12.36 -9.01 -2.59
N PHE A 5 -11.95 -7.80 -2.95
CA PHE A 5 -12.78 -6.92 -3.76
C PHE A 5 -12.63 -7.35 -5.23
N ILE A 6 -13.74 -7.65 -5.91
CA ILE A 6 -13.71 -8.03 -7.32
C ILE A 6 -14.00 -6.79 -8.16
N LEU A 7 -12.99 -6.35 -8.92
CA LEU A 7 -13.16 -5.27 -9.88
C LEU A 7 -13.92 -5.80 -11.10
N THR A 8 -15.13 -5.25 -11.28
CA THR A 8 -16.01 -5.48 -12.42
C THR A 8 -16.24 -4.18 -13.18
N TRP A 9 -16.86 -4.26 -14.35
CA TRP A 9 -17.28 -3.08 -15.13
C TRP A 9 -18.13 -2.09 -14.32
N ASP A 10 -19.12 -2.60 -13.58
CA ASP A 10 -20.07 -1.77 -12.85
C ASP A 10 -19.43 -1.04 -11.66
N HIS A 11 -18.32 -1.56 -11.13
CA HIS A 11 -17.58 -0.96 -10.02
C HIS A 11 -16.39 -0.11 -10.49
N PHE A 12 -16.07 -0.11 -11.79
CA PHE A 12 -14.90 0.60 -12.29
C PHE A 12 -14.97 2.10 -12.04
N ASP A 13 -16.14 2.72 -12.29
CA ASP A 13 -16.33 4.15 -12.09
C ASP A 13 -16.14 4.58 -10.63
N GLU A 14 -16.51 3.72 -9.68
CA GLU A 14 -16.23 3.93 -8.26
C GLU A 14 -14.73 3.88 -7.99
N CYS A 15 -14.03 2.89 -8.56
CA CYS A 15 -12.59 2.73 -8.40
C CYS A 15 -11.75 3.83 -9.08
N ARG A 16 -12.27 4.53 -10.10
CA ARG A 16 -11.53 5.62 -10.76
C ARG A 16 -11.15 6.73 -9.79
N ASN A 17 -12.02 7.05 -8.83
CA ASN A 17 -11.72 8.05 -7.81
C ASN A 17 -10.58 7.58 -6.91
N THR A 18 -10.63 6.34 -6.43
CA THR A 18 -9.55 5.75 -5.61
C THR A 18 -8.24 5.67 -6.39
N ILE A 19 -8.27 5.27 -7.66
CA ILE A 19 -7.07 5.26 -8.51
C ILE A 19 -6.49 6.66 -8.63
N LYS A 20 -7.32 7.69 -8.85
CA LYS A 20 -6.86 9.08 -8.88
C LYS A 20 -6.19 9.48 -7.56
N GLN A 21 -6.76 9.10 -6.42
CA GLN A 21 -6.18 9.36 -5.10
C GLN A 21 -4.83 8.65 -4.91
N ILE A 22 -4.72 7.39 -5.33
CA ILE A 22 -3.46 6.64 -5.32
C ILE A 22 -2.40 7.35 -6.17
N LEU A 23 -2.76 7.79 -7.37
CA LEU A 23 -1.83 8.50 -8.26
C LEU A 23 -1.43 9.87 -7.70
N TRP A 24 -2.32 10.52 -6.95
CA TRP A 24 -2.01 11.76 -6.23
C TRP A 24 -1.03 11.50 -5.07
N MET A 25 -1.27 10.46 -4.27
CA MET A 25 -0.34 10.01 -3.23
C MET A 25 1.04 9.70 -3.81
N TYR A 26 1.10 8.95 -4.91
CA TYR A 26 2.36 8.65 -5.61
C TYR A 26 3.07 9.92 -6.08
N HIS A 27 2.33 10.88 -6.62
CA HIS A 27 2.87 12.16 -7.02
C HIS A 27 3.51 12.89 -5.82
N ASP A 28 2.80 12.96 -4.70
CA ASP A 28 3.26 13.64 -3.49
C ASP A 28 4.52 12.98 -2.91
N MET A 29 4.52 11.64 -2.83
CA MET A 29 5.69 10.85 -2.42
C MET A 29 6.93 11.16 -3.27
N THR A 30 6.78 11.29 -4.59
CA THR A 30 7.92 11.59 -5.49
C THR A 30 8.40 13.03 -5.42
N ARG A 31 7.51 13.99 -5.17
CA ARG A 31 7.84 15.43 -5.27
C ARG A 31 8.24 16.06 -3.95
N MET A 32 7.61 15.65 -2.86
CA MET A 32 7.72 16.34 -1.58
C MET A 32 8.60 15.59 -0.59
N TYR A 33 8.61 14.25 -0.65
CA TYR A 33 9.27 13.41 0.37
C TYR A 33 10.41 12.55 -0.19
N GLY A 34 10.35 12.16 -1.45
CA GLY A 34 11.29 11.18 -2.03
C GLY A 34 11.11 9.76 -1.47
N GLY A 35 9.92 9.43 -0.97
CA GLY A 35 9.62 8.18 -0.30
C GLY A 35 8.41 8.27 0.63
N PHE A 36 8.36 7.36 1.61
CA PHE A 36 7.40 7.41 2.72
C PHE A 36 7.83 8.47 3.74
N GLY A 37 6.85 9.17 4.33
CA GLY A 37 7.11 10.20 5.34
C GLY A 37 5.87 10.58 6.14
N HIS A 38 6.08 11.37 7.19
CA HIS A 38 5.02 11.91 8.04
C HIS A 38 4.13 12.86 7.24
N ASN A 39 2.80 12.72 7.39
CA ASN A 39 1.80 13.64 6.83
C ASN A 39 1.86 13.83 5.31
N ILE A 40 2.09 12.76 4.54
CA ILE A 40 1.86 12.79 3.08
C ILE A 40 0.40 13.24 2.82
N ASP A 41 0.22 14.24 1.98
CA ASP A 41 -1.06 14.93 1.80
C ASP A 41 -1.87 14.28 0.66
N PHE A 42 -2.65 13.26 1.03
CA PHE A 42 -3.57 12.58 0.12
C PHE A 42 -4.92 12.30 0.77
N GLU A 43 -5.97 12.27 -0.05
CA GLU A 43 -7.30 11.85 0.40
C GLU A 43 -7.25 10.39 0.90
N PRO A 44 -7.97 10.03 1.98
CA PRO A 44 -7.92 8.69 2.54
C PRO A 44 -8.24 7.60 1.51
N ILE A 45 -7.34 6.61 1.39
CA ILE A 45 -7.52 5.43 0.54
C ILE A 45 -7.99 4.27 1.42
N ASP A 46 -9.10 3.62 1.06
CA ASP A 46 -9.62 2.44 1.77
C ASP A 46 -8.79 1.19 1.46
N TYR A 47 -7.60 1.11 2.05
CA TYR A 47 -6.70 -0.03 1.85
C TYR A 47 -7.31 -1.35 2.33
N LYS A 48 -8.26 -1.32 3.29
CA LYS A 48 -8.89 -2.53 3.81
C LYS A 48 -9.73 -3.22 2.74
N ARG A 49 -10.40 -2.42 1.91
CA ARG A 49 -11.15 -2.90 0.75
C ARG A 49 -10.25 -3.35 -0.40
N PHE A 50 -9.19 -2.59 -0.71
CA PHE A 50 -8.48 -2.73 -1.98
C PHE A 50 -7.20 -3.55 -1.95
N LEU A 51 -6.62 -3.85 -0.77
CA LEU A 51 -5.36 -4.60 -0.66
C LEU A 51 -5.39 -5.96 -1.37
N PHE A 52 -6.55 -6.61 -1.38
CA PHE A 52 -6.79 -7.91 -2.01
C PHE A 52 -7.69 -7.80 -3.25
N THR A 53 -7.60 -6.69 -4.00
CA THR A 53 -8.38 -6.54 -5.23
C THR A 53 -8.04 -7.64 -6.23
N GLU A 54 -9.05 -8.29 -6.78
CA GLU A 54 -8.96 -9.26 -7.88
C GLU A 54 -9.78 -8.75 -9.06
N VAL A 55 -9.59 -9.34 -10.23
CA VAL A 55 -10.36 -9.01 -11.44
C VAL A 55 -11.24 -10.21 -11.76
N ASP A 56 -12.49 -9.94 -12.12
CA ASP A 56 -13.38 -10.96 -12.66
C ASP A 56 -12.77 -11.62 -13.92
N GLU A 57 -12.90 -12.94 -14.07
CA GLU A 57 -12.27 -13.69 -15.17
C GLU A 57 -12.62 -13.12 -16.55
N GLY A 58 -13.85 -12.62 -16.73
CA GLY A 58 -14.32 -11.99 -17.97
C GLY A 58 -13.74 -10.60 -18.24
N SER A 59 -13.05 -10.00 -17.28
CA SER A 59 -12.56 -8.61 -17.31
C SER A 59 -11.03 -8.47 -17.20
N ILE A 60 -10.30 -9.59 -17.08
CA ILE A 60 -8.84 -9.60 -16.86
C ILE A 60 -8.07 -8.79 -17.92
N SER A 61 -8.41 -8.93 -19.20
CA SER A 61 -7.69 -8.26 -20.29
C SER A 61 -7.85 -6.73 -20.28
N LEU A 62 -8.83 -6.21 -19.54
CA LEU A 62 -9.18 -4.79 -19.53
C LEU A 62 -8.84 -4.11 -18.21
N HIS A 63 -9.01 -4.80 -17.09
CA HIS A 63 -8.91 -4.20 -15.75
C HIS A 63 -7.75 -4.71 -14.89
N ALA A 64 -6.88 -5.58 -15.43
CA ALA A 64 -5.73 -6.10 -14.71
C ALA A 64 -4.81 -5.00 -14.15
N LYS A 65 -4.55 -3.95 -14.94
CA LYS A 65 -3.69 -2.83 -14.54
C LYS A 65 -4.33 -2.02 -13.43
N GLU A 66 -5.63 -1.76 -13.49
CA GLU A 66 -6.33 -0.98 -12.49
C GLU A 66 -6.46 -1.75 -11.17
N ALA A 67 -6.70 -3.05 -11.21
CA ALA A 67 -6.63 -3.89 -10.02
C ALA A 67 -5.22 -3.90 -9.40
N GLU A 68 -4.18 -3.93 -10.23
CA GLU A 68 -2.80 -3.82 -9.74
C GLU A 68 -2.53 -2.47 -9.05
N ILE A 69 -2.94 -1.36 -9.66
CA ILE A 69 -2.84 -0.02 -9.05
C ILE A 69 -3.59 0.03 -7.72
N LEU A 70 -4.82 -0.50 -7.66
CA LEU A 70 -5.61 -0.55 -6.42
C LEU A 70 -4.90 -1.33 -5.32
N ARG A 71 -4.34 -2.51 -5.63
CA ARG A 71 -3.61 -3.34 -4.66
C ARG A 71 -2.34 -2.66 -4.14
N GLN A 72 -1.51 -2.19 -5.07
CA GLN A 72 -0.21 -1.58 -4.74
C GLN A 72 -0.40 -0.23 -4.02
N GLY A 73 -1.37 0.55 -4.46
CA GLY A 73 -1.76 1.80 -3.84
C GLY A 73 -2.35 1.59 -2.43
N ALA A 74 -3.16 0.55 -2.24
CA ALA A 74 -3.66 0.18 -0.91
C ALA A 74 -2.53 -0.20 0.06
N LEU A 75 -1.54 -0.99 -0.38
CA LEU A 75 -0.40 -1.32 0.47
C LEU A 75 0.44 -0.07 0.80
N SER A 76 0.64 0.81 -0.17
CA SER A 76 1.37 2.06 0.02
C SER A 76 0.64 3.01 0.97
N ALA A 77 -0.69 3.13 0.86
CA ALA A 77 -1.49 3.93 1.78
C ALA A 77 -1.43 3.40 3.21
N LEU A 78 -1.52 2.08 3.39
CA LEU A 78 -1.32 1.45 4.70
C LEU A 78 0.08 1.76 5.27
N GLY A 79 1.12 1.73 4.43
CA GLY A 79 2.47 2.11 4.87
C GLY A 79 2.58 3.55 5.33
N CYS A 80 1.90 4.49 4.66
CA CYS A 80 1.81 5.88 5.11
C CYS A 80 1.12 5.99 6.47
N ASP A 81 0.00 5.29 6.67
CA ASP A 81 -0.70 5.22 7.95
C ASP A 81 0.20 4.67 9.07
N VAL A 82 0.95 3.59 8.79
CA VAL A 82 1.87 2.99 9.77
C VAL A 82 2.99 3.95 10.14
N VAL A 83 3.59 4.65 9.16
CA VAL A 83 4.62 5.68 9.42
C VAL A 83 4.05 6.79 10.31
N ASN A 84 2.87 7.32 9.98
CA ASN A 84 2.21 8.34 10.81
C ASN A 84 1.98 7.86 12.24
N LEU A 85 1.55 6.61 12.44
CA LEU A 85 1.36 6.06 13.78
C LEU A 85 2.66 5.95 14.56
N LEU A 86 3.76 5.59 13.89
CA LEU A 86 5.06 5.47 14.52
C LEU A 86 5.65 6.85 14.86
N ASP A 87 5.59 7.81 13.93
CA ASP A 87 6.06 9.18 14.11
C ASP A 87 5.30 9.92 15.22
N GLU A 88 3.99 9.70 15.33
CA GLU A 88 3.15 10.36 16.34
C GLU A 88 3.10 9.59 17.67
N ALA A 89 3.89 8.52 17.80
CA ALA A 89 3.86 7.61 18.93
C ALA A 89 2.44 7.08 19.25
N GLN A 90 1.59 6.95 18.23
CA GLN A 90 0.20 6.54 18.34
C GLN A 90 0.02 5.03 18.20
N ARG A 91 -1.11 4.54 18.70
CA ARG A 91 -1.58 3.18 18.49
C ARG A 91 -3.05 3.20 18.09
N ARG A 92 -3.35 2.63 16.93
CA ARG A 92 -4.72 2.44 16.45
C ARG A 92 -4.97 0.95 16.27
N ALA A 93 -5.83 0.39 17.11
CA ALA A 93 -6.18 -1.02 17.10
C ALA A 93 -6.69 -1.46 15.72
N GLU A 94 -7.47 -0.61 15.05
CA GLU A 94 -8.02 -0.89 13.72
C GLU A 94 -6.99 -1.13 12.60
N VAL A 95 -5.80 -0.54 12.71
CA VAL A 95 -4.70 -0.72 11.74
C VAL A 95 -3.95 -2.01 12.09
N TYR A 96 -3.68 -2.20 13.38
CA TYR A 96 -3.03 -3.40 13.90
C TYR A 96 -3.82 -4.68 13.62
N ASP A 97 -5.13 -4.66 13.91
CA ASP A 97 -6.05 -5.78 13.68
C ASP A 97 -6.19 -6.10 12.20
N PHE A 98 -6.16 -5.07 11.34
CA PHE A 98 -6.16 -5.26 9.91
C PHE A 98 -4.88 -5.94 9.42
N ILE A 99 -3.70 -5.47 9.84
CA ILE A 99 -2.41 -6.09 9.48
C ILE A 99 -2.37 -7.56 9.93
N ASN A 100 -2.80 -7.86 11.17
CA ASN A 100 -2.89 -9.23 11.65
C ASN A 100 -3.84 -10.09 10.80
N SER A 101 -5.02 -9.55 10.48
CA SER A 101 -6.01 -10.25 9.66
C SER A 101 -5.52 -10.48 8.23
N ALA A 102 -4.77 -9.52 7.66
CA ALA A 102 -4.16 -9.62 6.36
C ALA A 102 -3.07 -10.70 6.34
N LEU A 103 -2.16 -10.70 7.32
CA LEU A 103 -1.10 -11.70 7.46
C LEU A 103 -1.62 -13.13 7.67
N ALA A 104 -2.80 -13.28 8.29
CA ALA A 104 -3.47 -14.57 8.45
C ALA A 104 -4.29 -15.01 7.22
N SER A 105 -4.41 -14.17 6.19
CA SER A 105 -5.20 -14.45 5.00
C SER A 105 -4.47 -15.35 4.02
N SER A 106 -5.16 -16.36 3.48
CA SER A 106 -4.62 -17.20 2.40
C SER A 106 -4.42 -16.44 1.09
N LEU A 107 -5.06 -15.27 0.92
CA LEU A 107 -4.92 -14.41 -0.27
C LEU A 107 -3.50 -13.84 -0.41
N LEU A 108 -2.69 -13.93 0.65
CA LEU A 108 -1.31 -13.48 0.67
C LEU A 108 -0.28 -14.56 0.28
N HIS A 109 -0.69 -15.83 0.20
CA HIS A 109 0.23 -16.95 -0.05
C HIS A 109 1.04 -16.82 -1.35
N ASN A 110 0.45 -16.20 -2.37
CA ASN A 110 1.11 -15.98 -3.67
C ASN A 110 1.74 -14.59 -3.81
N ARG A 111 1.87 -13.85 -2.70
CA ARG A 111 2.34 -12.46 -2.67
C ARG A 111 3.42 -12.29 -1.58
N PRO A 112 4.57 -12.98 -1.70
CA PRO A 112 5.60 -13.00 -0.65
C PRO A 112 6.16 -11.62 -0.34
N PHE A 113 6.29 -10.74 -1.34
CA PHE A 113 6.74 -9.37 -1.14
C PHE A 113 5.78 -8.59 -0.22
N ASP A 114 4.47 -8.62 -0.50
CA ASP A 114 3.47 -7.96 0.35
C ASP A 114 3.44 -8.56 1.76
N GLN A 115 3.71 -9.86 1.89
CA GLN A 115 3.80 -10.53 3.18
C GLN A 115 4.97 -10.01 4.02
N GLU A 116 6.13 -9.83 3.39
CA GLU A 116 7.31 -9.25 4.04
C GLU A 116 7.04 -7.82 4.49
N VAL A 117 6.42 -7.01 3.63
CA VAL A 117 6.07 -5.61 3.91
C VAL A 117 5.11 -5.52 5.10
N LEU A 118 4.01 -6.27 5.09
CA LEU A 118 3.05 -6.29 6.21
C LEU A 118 3.69 -6.82 7.50
N SER A 119 4.58 -7.81 7.39
CA SER A 119 5.31 -8.36 8.55
C SER A 119 6.24 -7.31 9.15
N ALA A 120 6.93 -6.52 8.32
CA ALA A 120 7.78 -5.43 8.77
C ALA A 120 6.96 -4.32 9.46
N MET A 121 5.82 -3.94 8.88
CA MET A 121 4.89 -2.98 9.49
C MET A 121 4.42 -3.44 10.86
N LYS A 122 4.00 -4.71 10.98
CA LYS A 122 3.57 -5.29 12.25
C LYS A 122 4.68 -5.22 13.30
N ARG A 123 5.89 -5.67 12.95
CA ARG A 123 7.01 -5.72 13.90
C ARG A 123 7.43 -4.33 14.37
N ALA A 124 7.48 -3.35 13.48
CA ALA A 124 7.76 -1.96 13.87
C ALA A 124 6.69 -1.40 14.81
N LEU A 125 5.41 -1.73 14.61
CA LEU A 125 4.33 -1.34 15.53
C LEU A 125 4.37 -2.07 16.88
N ASP A 126 4.83 -3.32 16.90
CA ASP A 126 5.06 -4.11 18.12
C ASP A 126 6.23 -3.53 18.93
N GLU A 127 7.25 -2.99 18.26
CA GLU A 127 8.34 -2.25 18.87
C GLU A 127 7.77 -0.93 19.45
N GLN A 128 8.18 -0.58 20.66
CA GLN A 128 7.55 0.52 21.40
C GLN A 128 7.63 1.83 20.60
N ALA A 129 6.52 2.56 20.49
CA ALA A 129 6.50 3.85 19.82
C ALA A 129 7.38 4.83 20.60
N ASP A 130 8.45 5.29 19.96
CA ASP A 130 9.32 6.34 20.48
C ASP A 130 9.67 7.28 19.33
N ASN A 131 10.02 8.52 19.68
CA ASN A 131 10.56 9.49 18.74
C ASN A 131 11.90 8.95 18.23
N GLY A 132 11.95 8.49 16.98
CA GLY A 132 13.12 7.84 16.37
C GLY A 132 12.97 6.32 16.18
N TRP A 133 11.74 5.84 15.96
CA TRP A 133 11.46 4.44 15.67
C TRP A 133 12.32 3.89 14.52
N GLU A 134 12.72 4.71 13.56
CA GLU A 134 13.57 4.32 12.42
C GLU A 134 14.96 3.82 12.85
N SER A 135 15.43 4.23 14.03
CA SER A 135 16.70 3.79 14.59
C SER A 135 16.60 2.46 15.36
N MET A 136 15.38 1.99 15.63
CA MET A 136 15.15 0.72 16.30
C MET A 136 15.29 -0.46 15.31
N PRO A 137 15.65 -1.66 15.79
CA PRO A 137 15.85 -2.84 14.93
C PRO A 137 14.74 -3.15 13.93
N ASP A 138 13.47 -3.16 14.33
CA ASP A 138 12.36 -3.48 13.42
C ASP A 138 11.87 -2.24 12.66
N GLY A 139 12.02 -1.04 13.24
CA GLY A 139 11.82 0.21 12.51
C GLY A 139 12.78 0.41 11.34
N ALA A 140 14.09 0.18 11.54
CA ALA A 140 15.09 0.25 10.48
C ALA A 140 14.79 -0.75 9.34
N ARG A 141 14.29 -1.94 9.69
CA ARG A 141 13.85 -2.94 8.70
C ARG A 141 12.63 -2.46 7.91
N LEU A 142 11.67 -1.82 8.59
CA LEU A 142 10.51 -1.24 7.92
C LEU A 142 10.96 -0.13 6.95
N VAL A 143 11.89 0.75 7.31
CA VAL A 143 12.41 1.78 6.40
C VAL A 143 12.95 1.17 5.11
N VAL A 144 13.77 0.11 5.20
CA VAL A 144 14.28 -0.60 4.01
C VAL A 144 13.15 -1.18 3.17
N LYS A 145 12.16 -1.83 3.80
CA LYS A 145 11.02 -2.42 3.08
C LYS A 145 10.13 -1.37 2.43
N LEU A 146 9.92 -0.23 3.08
CA LEU A 146 9.17 0.89 2.50
C LEU A 146 9.93 1.54 1.32
N ALA A 147 11.26 1.59 1.36
CA ALA A 147 12.04 2.01 0.20
C ALA A 147 11.85 1.05 -0.99
N GLU A 148 11.84 -0.26 -0.76
CA GLU A 148 11.53 -1.25 -1.80
C GLU A 148 10.10 -1.07 -2.35
N VAL A 149 9.10 -0.81 -1.49
CA VAL A 149 7.73 -0.52 -1.92
C VAL A 149 7.69 0.73 -2.79
N TYR A 150 8.39 1.79 -2.39
CA TYR A 150 8.47 3.02 -3.16
C TYR A 150 9.08 2.78 -4.56
N ASP A 151 10.19 2.06 -4.63
CA ASP A 151 10.85 1.74 -5.90
C ASP A 151 9.96 0.87 -6.80
N CYS A 152 9.41 -0.23 -6.26
CA CYS A 152 8.63 -1.18 -7.04
C CYS A 152 7.27 -0.65 -7.46
N TYR A 153 6.55 0.04 -6.56
CA TYR A 153 5.14 0.38 -6.78
C TYR A 153 4.95 1.83 -7.23
N VAL A 154 5.69 2.77 -6.64
CA VAL A 154 5.54 4.20 -6.95
C VAL A 154 6.37 4.54 -8.18
N LEU A 155 7.68 4.31 -8.14
CA LEU A 155 8.55 4.60 -9.28
C LEU A 155 8.32 3.61 -10.43
N GLY A 156 8.13 2.32 -10.12
CA GLY A 156 7.80 1.29 -11.11
C GLY A 156 6.55 1.62 -11.93
N TYR A 157 5.52 2.20 -11.31
CA TYR A 157 4.33 2.69 -12.05
C TYR A 157 4.71 3.72 -13.11
N TYR A 158 5.48 4.76 -12.74
CA TYR A 158 5.86 5.81 -13.68
C TYR A 158 6.82 5.30 -14.76
N GLU A 159 7.76 4.42 -14.41
CA GLU A 159 8.66 3.80 -15.37
C GLU A 159 7.89 3.00 -16.43
N GLN A 160 6.94 2.16 -16.00
CA GLN A 160 6.08 1.41 -16.90
C GLN A 160 5.30 2.34 -17.83
N ARG A 161 4.68 3.40 -17.29
CA ARG A 161 3.94 4.38 -18.11
C ARG A 161 4.83 5.09 -19.13
N MET A 162 6.04 5.49 -18.74
CA MET A 162 6.99 6.11 -19.66
C MET A 162 7.41 5.15 -20.80
N ASN A 163 7.56 3.86 -20.50
CA ASN A 163 7.90 2.86 -21.50
C ASN A 163 6.73 2.55 -22.45
N GLU A 164 5.50 2.54 -21.94
CA GLU A 164 4.29 2.39 -22.75
C GLU A 164 4.08 3.57 -23.73
N MET A 165 4.47 4.79 -23.35
CA MET A 165 4.33 5.97 -24.21
C MET A 165 5.39 6.07 -25.32
N LYS A 166 6.45 5.26 -25.27
CA LYS A 166 7.52 5.22 -26.28
C LYS A 166 7.27 4.19 -27.39
N LEU A 167 6.25 3.32 -27.21
CA LEU A 167 5.80 2.31 -28.17
C LEU A 167 4.63 2.85 -29.00
#